data_AF-A0A1H9C4S1-F1
#
_entry.id   AF-A0A1H9C4S1-F1
#
_cell.length_a   1.000
_cell.length_b   1.000
_cell.length_c   1.000
_cell.angle_alpha   90.00
_cell.angle_beta   90.00
_cell.angle_gamma   90.00
#
_symmetry.space_group_name_H-M   'P 1'
#
loop_
_entity.id
_entity.type
_entity.pdbx_description
1 polymer ?
#
loop_
_entity_poly.entity_id
_entity_poly.type
_entity_poly.pdbx_seq_one_letter_code
_entity_poly.pdbx_strand_id
1 'polypeptide(L)'
;MRHMEAVPFPETDERFGIRSRFPLGANDAAEVVVLTGDTTLDSLPLDHTRLDAWCGLSKTSPDAFLGVMVDGDLSVADRITNLEWDFGPFLLVRGDVRVRNLATAGSEILVEGDLHVAQTLAGVYNHGRTVVKGDARAEVVVTEQHLTEFHGRLTAELCTAGNFLRIADPARVQVGGWAGYVCDLEGRLLPDVGSRSTRALRALDPDFWDLDGGAILTAMKAGRSLLRTADRQTRAPRSPADAVREVLRLAGCREHDRWDDGFVVDPGRDDEPYEVYFCEADEPDEPGTPGTPGTPGAPETLDPATELTRYTKALAAAGYGVRVDPVDVDVLWVRSVAG
;
A
#
# COMPACT_ATOMS: atom_id res chain seq x y z
N MET A 1 -16.10 22.79 22.04
CA MET A 1 -15.09 22.40 23.05
C MET A 1 -14.87 20.91 22.86
N ARG A 2 -13.61 20.43 22.73
CA ARG A 2 -13.35 18.99 22.58
C ARG A 2 -13.72 18.31 23.91
N HIS A 3 -14.74 17.46 23.92
CA HIS A 3 -15.05 16.61 25.07
C HIS A 3 -14.21 15.35 24.96
N MET A 4 -13.02 15.41 25.56
CA MET A 4 -12.00 14.37 25.50
C MET A 4 -11.62 13.97 26.93
N GLU A 5 -11.60 12.68 27.21
CA GLU A 5 -11.26 12.13 28.54
C GLU A 5 -10.41 10.86 28.43
N ALA A 6 -9.63 10.59 29.48
CA ALA A 6 -8.94 9.32 29.65
C ALA A 6 -9.85 8.38 30.45
N VAL A 7 -10.19 7.23 29.87
CA VAL A 7 -11.10 6.27 30.49
C VAL A 7 -10.39 4.93 30.64
N PRO A 8 -10.49 4.26 31.80
CA PRO A 8 -9.91 2.93 32.00
C PRO A 8 -10.39 1.94 30.93
N PHE A 9 -9.47 1.13 30.41
CA PHE A 9 -9.76 0.19 29.33
C PHE A 9 -10.93 -0.76 29.65
N PRO A 10 -11.06 -1.36 30.85
CA PRO A 10 -12.22 -2.20 31.19
C PRO A 10 -13.56 -1.48 31.04
N GLU A 11 -13.65 -0.21 31.43
CA GLU A 11 -14.88 0.58 31.28
C GLU A 11 -15.17 0.88 29.80
N THR A 12 -14.16 1.28 29.03
CA THR A 12 -14.34 1.49 27.59
C THR A 12 -14.71 0.22 26.84
N ASP A 13 -14.19 -0.93 27.26
CA ASP A 13 -14.54 -2.21 26.67
C ASP A 13 -15.98 -2.62 27.01
N GLU A 14 -16.43 -2.41 28.25
CA GLU A 14 -17.83 -2.64 28.63
C GLU A 14 -18.79 -1.76 27.81
N ARG A 15 -18.43 -0.48 27.61
CA ARG A 15 -19.27 0.49 26.89
C ARG A 15 -19.27 0.27 25.38
N PHE A 16 -18.11 -0.06 24.80
CA PHE A 16 -17.92 -0.01 23.34
C PHE A 16 -17.51 -1.35 22.72
N GLY A 17 -17.26 -2.39 23.51
CA GLY A 17 -16.85 -3.72 23.05
C GLY A 17 -15.56 -3.69 22.24
N ILE A 18 -14.49 -3.12 22.80
CA ILE A 18 -13.23 -2.89 22.10
C ILE A 18 -12.48 -4.23 21.89
N ARG A 19 -12.45 -5.12 22.90
CA ARG A 19 -11.80 -6.43 22.84
C ARG A 19 -12.42 -7.38 21.81
N SER A 20 -13.69 -7.18 21.44
CA SER A 20 -14.33 -7.98 20.38
C SER A 20 -14.06 -7.45 18.98
N ARG A 21 -13.53 -6.22 18.86
CA ARG A 21 -13.26 -5.54 17.59
C ARG A 21 -11.79 -5.56 17.20
N PHE A 22 -10.90 -5.56 18.19
CA PHE A 22 -9.46 -5.47 18.00
C PHE A 22 -8.74 -6.61 18.72
N PRO A 23 -7.66 -7.17 18.14
CA PRO A 23 -6.85 -8.23 18.75
C PRO A 23 -5.91 -7.66 19.83
N LEU A 24 -6.49 -7.07 20.87
CA LEU A 24 -5.73 -6.44 21.97
C LEU A 24 -5.34 -7.46 23.04
N GLY A 25 -4.12 -7.33 23.57
CA GLY A 25 -3.67 -8.12 24.71
C GLY A 25 -4.44 -7.79 26.00
N ALA A 26 -4.26 -8.63 27.02
CA ALA A 26 -4.80 -8.35 28.36
C ALA A 26 -3.99 -7.24 29.03
N ASN A 27 -4.48 -5.99 28.97
CA ASN A 27 -3.95 -4.87 29.75
C ASN A 27 -5.07 -4.06 30.40
N ASP A 28 -5.58 -4.55 31.52
CA ASP A 28 -6.68 -3.92 32.26
C ASP A 28 -6.26 -2.61 32.96
N ALA A 29 -4.96 -2.33 33.06
CA ALA A 29 -4.42 -1.08 33.60
C ALA A 29 -4.28 0.01 32.53
N ALA A 30 -4.51 -0.30 31.25
CA ALA A 30 -4.42 0.68 30.18
C ALA A 30 -5.59 1.67 30.23
N GLU A 31 -5.40 2.83 29.59
CA GLU A 31 -6.41 3.85 29.39
C GLU A 31 -6.63 4.10 27.90
N VAL A 32 -7.83 4.52 27.54
CA VAL A 32 -8.24 4.88 26.18
C VAL A 32 -8.67 6.34 26.17
N VAL A 33 -8.30 7.06 25.11
CA VAL A 33 -8.79 8.43 24.88
C VAL A 33 -10.19 8.34 24.30
N VAL A 34 -11.20 8.82 25.03
CA VAL A 34 -12.60 8.83 24.59
C VAL A 34 -13.00 10.24 24.18
N LEU A 35 -13.56 10.34 22.98
CA LEU A 35 -14.15 11.55 22.40
C LEU A 35 -15.66 11.33 22.28
N THR A 36 -16.47 12.03 23.07
CA THR A 36 -17.93 11.84 23.07
C THR A 36 -18.61 12.82 22.12
N GLY A 37 -19.47 12.30 21.24
CA GLY A 37 -20.17 13.07 20.22
C GLY A 37 -19.29 13.46 19.04
N ASP A 38 -19.90 14.21 18.11
CA ASP A 38 -19.25 14.62 16.88
C ASP A 38 -18.04 15.51 17.17
N THR A 39 -16.90 15.13 16.60
CA THR A 39 -15.60 15.69 16.94
C THR A 39 -14.91 16.26 15.70
N THR A 40 -14.38 17.49 15.82
CA THR A 40 -13.53 18.11 14.80
C THR A 40 -12.11 18.35 15.32
N LEU A 41 -11.12 17.86 14.58
CA LEU A 41 -9.69 17.94 14.90
C LEU A 41 -8.91 18.55 13.72
N ASP A 42 -7.75 19.14 14.01
CA ASP A 42 -6.82 19.55 12.94
C ASP A 42 -6.08 18.33 12.39
N SER A 43 -5.52 17.52 13.29
CA SER A 43 -4.84 16.26 12.99
C SER A 43 -4.98 15.30 14.16
N LEU A 44 -4.87 13.99 13.89
CA LEU A 44 -4.87 12.93 14.89
C LEU A 44 -3.63 12.02 14.71
N PRO A 45 -2.62 12.15 15.59
CA PRO A 45 -1.48 11.24 15.58
C PRO A 45 -1.81 9.94 16.30
N LEU A 46 -1.58 8.83 15.63
CA LEU A 46 -1.70 7.46 16.13
C LEU A 46 -0.30 6.84 16.30
N ASP A 47 0.62 7.58 16.90
CA ASP A 47 1.87 7.03 17.43
C ASP A 47 1.79 7.18 18.96
N HIS A 48 2.04 6.13 19.76
CA HIS A 48 1.79 6.16 21.22
C HIS A 48 2.35 7.42 21.91
N THR A 49 3.62 7.75 21.67
CA THR A 49 4.28 8.93 22.27
C THR A 49 3.69 10.25 21.78
N ARG A 50 3.22 10.31 20.53
CA ARG A 50 2.60 11.51 19.97
C ARG A 50 1.15 11.66 20.41
N LEU A 51 0.42 10.57 20.52
CA LEU A 51 -0.96 10.56 21.03
C LEU A 51 -0.98 11.08 22.46
N ASP A 52 -0.09 10.57 23.31
CA ASP A 52 0.09 11.02 24.69
C ASP A 52 0.34 12.53 24.78
N ALA A 53 1.27 13.05 23.96
CA ALA A 53 1.58 14.47 23.93
C ALA A 53 0.43 15.31 23.34
N TRP A 54 -0.29 14.77 22.36
CA TRP A 54 -1.35 15.47 21.64
C TRP A 54 -2.62 15.63 22.47
N CYS A 55 -3.03 14.61 23.24
CA CYS A 55 -4.28 14.68 24.00
C CYS A 55 -4.15 15.59 25.24
N GLY A 56 -2.95 15.72 25.81
CA GLY A 56 -2.70 16.54 26.99
C GLY A 56 -3.44 16.09 28.26
N LEU A 57 -3.92 14.85 28.27
CA LEU A 57 -4.66 14.27 29.39
C LEU A 57 -3.70 13.75 30.47
N SER A 58 -4.07 13.93 31.72
CA SER A 58 -3.41 13.24 32.83
C SER A 58 -3.76 11.75 32.79
N LYS A 59 -2.74 10.92 32.98
CA LYS A 59 -2.89 9.46 33.07
C LYS A 59 -2.89 8.99 34.49
N THR A 60 -3.64 7.93 34.75
CA THR A 60 -3.54 7.17 36.00
C THR A 60 -2.58 5.99 35.87
N SER A 61 -2.29 5.56 34.63
CA SER A 61 -1.33 4.52 34.29
C SER A 61 -0.02 5.07 33.71
N PRO A 62 1.15 4.46 33.98
CA PRO A 62 2.39 4.81 33.29
C PRO A 62 2.42 4.39 31.81
N ASP A 63 1.49 3.53 31.38
CA ASP A 63 1.45 3.01 30.02
C ASP A 63 0.98 4.07 29.01
N ALA A 64 1.35 3.87 27.74
CA ALA A 64 0.80 4.64 26.62
C ALA A 64 -0.72 4.47 26.54
N PHE A 65 -1.43 5.47 26.01
CA PHE A 65 -2.85 5.26 25.69
C PHE A 65 -2.98 4.12 24.68
N LEU A 66 -3.89 3.19 24.94
CA LEU A 66 -4.09 1.99 24.11
C LEU A 66 -4.71 2.34 22.75
N GLY A 67 -5.48 3.42 22.69
CA GLY A 67 -6.18 3.85 21.49
C GLY A 67 -7.05 5.07 21.70
N VAL A 68 -7.77 5.40 20.64
CA VAL A 68 -8.74 6.49 20.57
C VAL A 68 -10.09 5.91 20.19
N MET A 69 -11.12 6.28 20.94
CA MET A 69 -12.50 5.92 20.68
C MET A 69 -13.35 7.17 20.50
N VAL A 70 -14.00 7.31 19.34
CA VAL A 70 -14.92 8.39 19.00
C VAL A 70 -16.35 7.86 19.00
N ASP A 71 -17.15 8.30 19.96
CA ASP A 71 -18.57 7.97 20.09
C ASP A 71 -19.43 9.01 19.33
N GLY A 72 -19.24 9.06 18.01
CA GLY A 72 -19.87 10.00 17.08
C GLY A 72 -19.10 10.09 15.76
N ASP A 73 -19.36 11.14 14.99
CA ASP A 73 -18.64 11.44 13.75
C ASP A 73 -17.26 12.06 14.05
N LEU A 74 -16.28 11.79 13.19
CA LEU A 74 -14.94 12.35 13.25
C LEU A 74 -14.60 13.14 11.98
N SER A 75 -14.38 14.44 12.13
CA SER A 75 -13.86 15.30 11.07
C SER A 75 -12.43 15.75 11.40
N VAL A 76 -11.46 15.39 10.56
CA VAL A 76 -10.04 15.77 10.73
C VAL A 76 -9.57 16.60 9.53
N ALA A 77 -9.21 17.86 9.76
CA ALA A 77 -8.94 18.80 8.68
C ALA A 77 -7.74 18.39 7.80
N ASP A 78 -6.70 17.84 8.41
CA ASP A 78 -5.43 17.52 7.73
C ASP A 78 -5.19 16.01 7.64
N ARG A 79 -4.91 15.33 8.75
CA ARG A 79 -4.50 13.94 8.69
C ARG A 79 -4.77 13.11 9.94
N ILE A 80 -5.01 11.82 9.72
CA ILE A 80 -4.88 10.75 10.71
C ILE A 80 -3.63 9.96 10.31
N THR A 81 -2.65 9.82 11.20
CA THR A 81 -1.36 9.17 10.85
C THR A 81 -0.82 8.29 11.96
N ASN A 82 -0.47 7.06 11.61
CA ASN A 82 0.47 6.21 12.36
C ASN A 82 1.70 6.00 11.47
N LEU A 83 2.88 6.40 11.96
CA LEU A 83 4.17 6.31 11.25
C LEU A 83 5.08 5.24 11.85
N GLU A 84 4.64 4.60 12.94
CA GLU A 84 5.33 3.47 13.56
C GLU A 84 4.90 2.16 12.87
N TRP A 85 5.88 1.40 12.40
CA TRP A 85 5.64 0.28 11.49
C TRP A 85 4.97 -0.91 12.19
N ASP A 86 5.43 -1.25 13.39
CA ASP A 86 5.06 -2.52 14.04
C ASP A 86 3.82 -2.41 14.93
N PHE A 87 3.48 -1.22 15.40
CA PHE A 87 2.38 -1.02 16.34
C PHE A 87 1.87 0.41 16.35
N GLY A 88 0.68 0.59 16.92
CA GLY A 88 0.17 1.91 17.26
C GLY A 88 -1.11 1.83 18.07
N PRO A 89 -1.58 2.97 18.61
CA PRO A 89 -2.88 3.05 19.23
C PRO A 89 -3.97 2.65 18.23
N PHE A 90 -4.98 1.91 18.68
CA PHE A 90 -6.14 1.64 17.83
C PHE A 90 -6.95 2.93 17.62
N LEU A 91 -7.75 2.97 16.56
CA LEU A 91 -8.79 3.99 16.35
C LEU A 91 -10.14 3.32 16.10
N LEU A 92 -11.11 3.60 16.97
CA LEU A 92 -12.52 3.24 16.76
C LEU A 92 -13.34 4.50 16.56
N VAL A 93 -14.08 4.57 15.45
CA VAL A 93 -15.07 5.63 15.19
C VAL A 93 -16.43 5.00 14.96
N ARG A 94 -17.42 5.36 15.78
CA ARG A 94 -18.79 4.81 15.67
C ARG A 94 -19.60 5.41 14.53
N GLY A 95 -19.31 6.65 14.16
CA GLY A 95 -19.96 7.37 13.06
C GLY A 95 -19.09 7.46 11.81
N ASP A 96 -19.33 8.52 11.03
CA ASP A 96 -18.60 8.81 9.80
C ASP A 96 -17.22 9.40 10.08
N VAL A 97 -16.26 9.15 9.19
CA VAL A 97 -14.95 9.80 9.17
C VAL A 97 -14.80 10.67 7.94
N ARG A 98 -14.47 11.95 8.13
CA ARG A 98 -14.06 12.87 7.06
C ARG A 98 -12.65 13.34 7.34
N VAL A 99 -11.71 13.04 6.43
CA VAL A 99 -10.31 13.43 6.60
C VAL A 99 -9.68 13.76 5.25
N ARG A 100 -8.64 14.59 5.23
CA ARG A 100 -7.88 14.82 3.99
C ARG A 100 -6.95 13.65 3.64
N ASN A 101 -6.15 13.17 4.60
CA ASN A 101 -5.27 12.01 4.44
C ASN A 101 -5.38 11.04 5.63
N LEU A 102 -5.43 9.74 5.37
CA LEU A 102 -5.39 8.69 6.39
C LEU A 102 -4.25 7.72 6.06
N ALA A 103 -3.19 7.75 6.86
CA ALA A 103 -2.03 6.87 6.71
C ALA A 103 -1.86 6.02 7.96
N THR A 104 -1.68 4.72 7.81
CA THR A 104 -1.48 3.82 8.93
C THR A 104 -0.46 2.75 8.60
N ALA A 105 0.31 2.35 9.61
CA ALA A 105 1.23 1.25 9.52
C ALA A 105 0.88 0.13 10.50
N GLY A 106 1.37 0.19 11.74
CA GLY A 106 1.06 -0.78 12.79
C GLY A 106 -0.26 -0.56 13.53
N SER A 107 -1.00 0.52 13.27
CA SER A 107 -2.28 0.80 13.95
C SER A 107 -3.46 -0.02 13.41
N GLU A 108 -4.34 -0.40 14.33
CA GLU A 108 -5.64 -1.02 14.06
C GLU A 108 -6.74 0.05 13.98
N ILE A 109 -7.47 0.13 12.87
CA ILE A 109 -8.49 1.16 12.60
C ILE A 109 -9.82 0.49 12.27
N LEU A 110 -10.89 0.92 12.93
CA LEU A 110 -12.26 0.55 12.63
C LEU A 110 -13.14 1.79 12.53
N VAL A 111 -13.72 1.97 11.35
CA VAL A 111 -14.77 2.96 11.09
C VAL A 111 -16.09 2.21 10.90
N GLU A 112 -17.04 2.42 11.81
CA GLU A 112 -18.37 1.79 11.72
C GLU A 112 -19.31 2.49 10.72
N GLY A 113 -19.10 3.79 10.45
CA GLY A 113 -19.82 4.56 9.43
C GLY A 113 -19.10 4.68 8.08
N ASP A 114 -19.38 5.76 7.36
CA ASP A 114 -18.76 6.04 6.06
C ASP A 114 -17.37 6.66 6.22
N LEU A 115 -16.43 6.32 5.34
CA LEU A 115 -15.09 6.91 5.29
C LEU A 115 -14.93 7.78 4.03
N HIS A 116 -14.76 9.08 4.24
CA HIS A 116 -14.42 10.03 3.19
C HIS A 116 -13.02 10.59 3.40
N VAL A 117 -12.09 10.12 2.57
CA VAL A 117 -10.72 10.61 2.49
C VAL A 117 -10.60 11.52 1.27
N ALA A 118 -10.24 12.79 1.46
CA ALA A 118 -10.21 13.73 0.34
C ALA A 118 -9.09 13.44 -0.67
N GLN A 119 -7.98 12.85 -0.20
CA GLN A 119 -6.81 12.50 -1.01
C GLN A 119 -6.47 11.03 -0.82
N THR A 120 -5.53 10.71 0.08
CA THR A 120 -4.94 9.37 0.14
C THR A 120 -5.35 8.61 1.39
N LEU A 121 -5.85 7.39 1.18
CA LEU A 121 -5.93 6.33 2.17
C LEU A 121 -4.74 5.39 1.95
N ALA A 122 -3.79 5.33 2.89
CA ALA A 122 -2.61 4.47 2.80
C ALA A 122 -2.54 3.55 4.01
N GLY A 123 -2.51 2.24 3.74
CA GLY A 123 -2.05 1.23 4.69
C GLY A 123 -0.71 0.72 4.22
N VAL A 124 0.34 0.92 5.02
CA VAL A 124 1.71 0.50 4.70
C VAL A 124 2.20 -0.50 5.74
N TYR A 125 2.86 -1.58 5.31
CA TYR A 125 3.40 -2.64 6.18
C TYR A 125 2.36 -3.50 6.91
N ASN A 126 2.78 -4.68 7.36
CA ASN A 126 1.92 -5.85 7.57
C ASN A 126 1.37 -6.06 8.99
N HIS A 127 1.61 -5.15 9.93
CA HIS A 127 1.22 -5.33 11.34
C HIS A 127 -0.09 -4.66 11.77
N GLY A 128 -0.64 -3.76 10.94
CA GLY A 128 -1.92 -3.13 11.22
C GLY A 128 -3.05 -3.62 10.33
N ARG A 129 -4.25 -3.11 10.64
CA ARG A 129 -5.45 -3.38 9.86
C ARG A 129 -6.38 -2.17 9.86
N THR A 130 -7.03 -1.92 8.73
CA THR A 130 -8.08 -0.90 8.58
C THR A 130 -9.37 -1.54 8.09
N VAL A 131 -10.46 -1.33 8.81
CA VAL A 131 -11.79 -1.84 8.46
C VAL A 131 -12.77 -0.68 8.34
N VAL A 132 -13.44 -0.58 7.19
CA VAL A 132 -14.52 0.36 6.96
C VAL A 132 -15.83 -0.41 6.77
N LYS A 133 -16.79 -0.17 7.66
CA LYS A 133 -18.10 -0.84 7.61
C LYS A 133 -19.07 -0.18 6.64
N GLY A 134 -19.05 1.15 6.55
CA GLY A 134 -19.83 1.93 5.59
C GLY A 134 -19.18 2.04 4.21
N ASP A 135 -19.65 3.02 3.44
CA ASP A 135 -19.11 3.34 2.13
C ASP A 135 -17.78 4.11 2.28
N ALA A 136 -16.81 3.79 1.43
CA ALA A 136 -15.49 4.41 1.41
C ALA A 136 -15.26 5.18 0.10
N ARG A 137 -14.70 6.39 0.23
CA ARG A 137 -14.25 7.21 -0.89
C ARG A 137 -12.85 7.77 -0.63
N ALA A 138 -11.98 7.67 -1.64
CA ALA A 138 -10.66 8.30 -1.67
C ALA A 138 -10.31 8.79 -3.08
N GLU A 139 -9.30 9.65 -3.22
CA GLU A 139 -8.64 9.89 -4.52
C GLU A 139 -7.77 8.67 -4.85
N VAL A 140 -6.90 8.31 -3.92
CA VAL A 140 -5.99 7.16 -4.02
C VAL A 140 -6.15 6.27 -2.80
N VAL A 141 -6.31 4.97 -3.03
CA VAL A 141 -6.12 3.93 -2.01
C VAL A 141 -4.82 3.21 -2.29
N VAL A 142 -3.92 3.19 -1.31
CA VAL A 142 -2.70 2.39 -1.36
C VAL A 142 -2.76 1.37 -0.23
N THR A 143 -2.69 0.10 -0.58
CA THR A 143 -2.58 -0.99 0.37
C THR A 143 -1.33 -1.79 0.08
N GLU A 144 -0.26 -1.50 0.82
CA GLU A 144 1.01 -2.22 0.80
C GLU A 144 1.11 -3.06 2.08
N GLN A 145 0.77 -4.34 1.99
CA GLN A 145 0.81 -5.32 3.09
C GLN A 145 -0.08 -5.08 4.32
N HIS A 146 -0.65 -3.88 4.50
CA HIS A 146 -1.57 -3.56 5.59
C HIS A 146 -2.98 -4.09 5.29
N LEU A 147 -3.57 -4.92 6.16
CA LEU A 147 -4.88 -5.49 5.87
C LEU A 147 -5.96 -4.39 5.82
N THR A 148 -6.53 -4.12 4.65
CA THR A 148 -7.54 -3.09 4.43
C THR A 148 -8.83 -3.72 3.93
N GLU A 149 -9.92 -3.58 4.67
CA GLU A 149 -11.22 -4.18 4.36
C GLU A 149 -12.30 -3.13 4.12
N PHE A 150 -12.97 -3.23 2.98
CA PHE A 150 -14.14 -2.43 2.65
C PHE A 150 -15.39 -3.31 2.64
N HIS A 151 -16.33 -3.00 3.55
CA HIS A 151 -17.59 -3.73 3.68
C HIS A 151 -18.75 -3.05 2.93
N GLY A 152 -18.66 -1.74 2.70
CA GLY A 152 -19.57 -0.98 1.84
C GLY A 152 -19.06 -0.77 0.41
N ARG A 153 -19.57 0.26 -0.26
CA ARG A 153 -19.11 0.69 -1.60
C ARG A 153 -17.69 1.24 -1.50
N LEU A 154 -16.82 0.91 -2.46
CA LEU A 154 -15.52 1.56 -2.62
C LEU A 154 -15.53 2.44 -3.87
N THR A 155 -15.23 3.73 -3.70
CA THR A 155 -15.02 4.67 -4.82
C THR A 155 -13.63 5.30 -4.76
N ALA A 156 -12.83 5.14 -5.82
CA ALA A 156 -11.51 5.78 -5.91
C ALA A 156 -11.11 6.12 -7.34
N GLU A 157 -10.15 7.03 -7.53
CA GLU A 157 -9.55 7.26 -8.86
C GLU A 157 -8.53 6.17 -9.17
N LEU A 158 -7.71 5.82 -8.18
CA LEU A 158 -6.69 4.77 -8.26
C LEU A 158 -6.71 3.93 -6.99
N CYS A 159 -6.63 2.61 -7.15
CA CYS A 159 -6.30 1.71 -6.06
C CYS A 159 -5.05 0.91 -6.41
N THR A 160 -4.12 0.84 -5.46
CA THR A 160 -3.05 -0.16 -5.45
C THR A 160 -3.39 -1.20 -4.40
N ALA A 161 -3.39 -2.45 -4.81
CA ALA A 161 -3.89 -3.57 -4.01
C ALA A 161 -2.94 -4.76 -4.15
N GLY A 162 -3.04 -5.68 -3.20
CA GLY A 162 -2.41 -6.99 -3.23
C GLY A 162 -3.25 -7.93 -2.37
N ASN A 163 -2.62 -8.92 -1.74
CA ASN A 163 -3.30 -9.92 -0.88
C ASN A 163 -4.04 -9.31 0.34
N PHE A 164 -3.83 -8.02 0.57
CA PHE A 164 -4.20 -7.30 1.77
C PHE A 164 -5.36 -6.32 1.57
N LEU A 165 -5.83 -6.09 0.34
CA LEU A 165 -7.08 -5.35 0.12
C LEU A 165 -8.23 -6.32 -0.06
N ARG A 166 -9.24 -6.21 0.82
CA ARG A 166 -10.44 -7.06 0.81
C ARG A 166 -11.70 -6.26 0.58
N ILE A 167 -12.61 -6.83 -0.20
CA ILE A 167 -13.89 -6.22 -0.54
C ILE A 167 -15.01 -7.21 -0.26
N ALA A 168 -16.05 -6.77 0.45
CA ALA A 168 -17.21 -7.59 0.74
C ALA A 168 -18.15 -7.77 -0.46
N ASP A 169 -18.34 -6.71 -1.25
CA ASP A 169 -19.23 -6.72 -2.41
C ASP A 169 -18.53 -6.14 -3.66
N PRO A 170 -17.97 -7.00 -4.54
CA PRO A 170 -17.29 -6.56 -5.75
C PRO A 170 -18.21 -5.76 -6.71
N ALA A 171 -19.53 -5.96 -6.65
CA ALA A 171 -20.47 -5.22 -7.51
C ALA A 171 -20.63 -3.76 -7.10
N ARG A 172 -20.17 -3.38 -5.90
CA ARG A 172 -20.20 -2.01 -5.36
C ARG A 172 -18.85 -1.31 -5.46
N VAL A 173 -17.95 -1.78 -6.31
CA VAL A 173 -16.63 -1.19 -6.50
C VAL A 173 -16.63 -0.29 -7.73
N GLN A 174 -16.16 0.95 -7.57
CA GLN A 174 -16.06 1.96 -8.62
C GLN A 174 -14.69 2.63 -8.56
N VAL A 175 -13.72 2.02 -9.23
CA VAL A 175 -12.33 2.49 -9.21
C VAL A 175 -11.86 2.78 -10.63
N GLY A 176 -11.28 3.96 -10.85
CA GLY A 176 -10.86 4.44 -12.17
C GLY A 176 -9.65 3.68 -12.76
N GLY A 177 -8.74 3.22 -11.91
CA GLY A 177 -7.59 2.41 -12.28
C GLY A 177 -7.14 1.50 -11.13
N TRP A 178 -6.68 0.31 -11.49
CA TRP A 178 -6.16 -0.68 -10.55
C TRP A 178 -4.71 -1.02 -10.87
N ALA A 179 -3.92 -1.22 -9.83
CA ALA A 179 -2.64 -1.93 -9.88
C ALA A 179 -2.62 -2.98 -8.77
N GLY A 180 -2.47 -4.24 -9.16
CA GLY A 180 -2.56 -5.42 -8.31
C GLY A 180 -3.96 -6.04 -8.23
N TYR A 181 -4.07 -7.13 -7.47
CA TYR A 181 -5.27 -7.97 -7.36
C TYR A 181 -6.00 -7.74 -6.03
N VAL A 182 -7.25 -8.20 -5.94
CA VAL A 182 -8.15 -7.95 -4.80
C VAL A 182 -8.75 -9.26 -4.30
N CYS A 183 -9.00 -9.37 -3.00
CA CYS A 183 -9.64 -10.54 -2.40
C CYS A 183 -11.04 -10.23 -1.84
N ASP A 184 -11.83 -11.28 -1.60
CA ASP A 184 -13.02 -11.23 -0.74
C ASP A 184 -12.61 -11.17 0.75
N LEU A 185 -13.59 -11.07 1.65
CA LEU A 185 -13.33 -11.00 3.09
C LEU A 185 -12.70 -12.29 3.64
N GLU A 186 -12.92 -13.43 2.99
CA GLU A 186 -12.31 -14.71 3.30
C GLU A 186 -10.88 -14.86 2.74
N GLY A 187 -10.39 -13.87 2.00
CA GLY A 187 -9.05 -13.85 1.42
C GLY A 187 -8.93 -14.59 0.10
N ARG A 188 -10.04 -14.92 -0.58
CA ARG A 188 -10.03 -15.54 -1.91
C ARG A 188 -9.95 -14.46 -2.99
N LEU A 189 -9.18 -14.70 -4.04
CA LEU A 189 -9.04 -13.78 -5.17
C LEU A 189 -10.38 -13.50 -5.86
N LEU A 190 -10.59 -12.23 -6.20
CA LEU A 190 -11.69 -11.74 -7.03
C LEU A 190 -11.16 -11.47 -8.45
N PRO A 191 -11.30 -12.43 -9.40
CA PRO A 191 -10.63 -12.34 -10.70
C PRO A 191 -11.13 -11.18 -11.57
N ASP A 192 -12.34 -10.69 -11.31
CA ASP A 192 -12.99 -9.61 -12.06
C ASP A 192 -12.78 -8.22 -11.40
N VAL A 193 -12.02 -8.13 -10.31
CA VAL A 193 -11.73 -6.88 -9.59
C VAL A 193 -10.21 -6.73 -9.43
N GLY A 194 -9.70 -5.54 -9.78
CA GLY A 194 -8.26 -5.30 -9.82
C GLY A 194 -7.68 -5.36 -11.23
N SER A 195 -6.37 -5.24 -11.33
CA SER A 195 -5.61 -5.45 -12.55
C SER A 195 -4.17 -5.72 -12.19
N ARG A 196 -3.61 -6.85 -12.67
CA ARG A 196 -2.16 -7.12 -12.50
C ARG A 196 -1.27 -6.14 -13.26
N SER A 197 -1.82 -5.31 -14.14
CA SER A 197 -1.03 -4.30 -14.81
C SER A 197 -0.68 -3.15 -13.88
N THR A 198 0.60 -2.81 -13.79
CA THR A 198 1.09 -1.57 -13.18
C THR A 198 0.77 -0.30 -13.98
N ARG A 199 0.09 -0.40 -15.13
CA ARG A 199 -0.20 0.76 -16.00
C ARG A 199 -0.98 1.86 -15.28
N ALA A 200 -1.85 1.52 -14.33
CA ALA A 200 -2.60 2.51 -13.56
C ALA A 200 -1.69 3.35 -12.64
N LEU A 201 -0.53 2.83 -12.23
CA LEU A 201 0.46 3.58 -11.45
C LEU A 201 0.99 4.82 -12.20
N ARG A 202 0.86 4.87 -13.53
CA ARG A 202 1.21 6.07 -14.32
C ARG A 202 0.34 7.30 -13.99
N ALA A 203 -0.77 7.11 -13.29
CA ALA A 203 -1.57 8.20 -12.74
C ALA A 203 -0.89 8.86 -11.51
N LEU A 204 0.01 8.14 -10.82
CA LEU A 204 0.82 8.67 -9.73
C LEU A 204 1.92 9.61 -10.27
N ASP A 205 2.34 10.55 -9.42
CA ASP A 205 3.61 11.24 -9.60
C ASP A 205 4.75 10.20 -9.65
N PRO A 206 5.73 10.32 -10.57
CA PRO A 206 6.82 9.36 -10.71
C PRO A 206 7.59 9.09 -9.41
N ASP A 207 7.60 10.05 -8.48
CA ASP A 207 8.18 9.89 -7.13
C ASP A 207 7.55 8.71 -6.34
N PHE A 208 6.40 8.17 -6.77
CA PHE A 208 5.63 7.13 -6.06
C PHE A 208 5.38 5.85 -6.88
N TRP A 209 6.05 5.65 -8.02
CA TRP A 209 5.82 4.44 -8.83
C TRP A 209 6.25 3.14 -8.14
N ASP A 210 7.28 3.23 -7.28
CA ASP A 210 7.79 2.08 -6.52
C ASP A 210 6.95 1.80 -5.26
N LEU A 211 5.94 2.64 -4.99
CA LEU A 211 5.06 2.57 -3.82
C LEU A 211 5.80 2.57 -2.47
N ASP A 212 7.01 3.14 -2.40
CA ASP A 212 7.78 3.24 -1.16
C ASP A 212 6.94 3.86 -0.03
N GLY A 213 6.62 3.05 0.99
CA GLY A 213 5.81 3.47 2.12
C GLY A 213 6.38 4.70 2.84
N GLY A 214 7.71 4.84 2.92
CA GLY A 214 8.37 6.00 3.51
C GLY A 214 8.09 7.30 2.75
N ALA A 215 8.19 7.28 1.43
CA ALA A 215 7.90 8.39 0.53
C ALA A 215 6.41 8.75 0.56
N ILE A 216 5.53 7.75 0.55
CA ILE A 216 4.07 7.93 0.66
C ILE A 216 3.71 8.61 1.98
N LEU A 217 4.17 8.07 3.11
CA LEU A 217 3.93 8.65 4.44
C LEU A 217 4.48 10.08 4.53
N THR A 218 5.65 10.35 3.94
CA THR A 218 6.25 11.68 3.89
C THR A 218 5.42 12.66 3.06
N ALA A 219 4.93 12.24 1.89
CA ALA A 219 4.08 13.06 1.02
C ALA A 219 2.75 13.40 1.70
N MET A 220 2.13 12.42 2.36
CA MET A 220 0.90 12.61 3.13
C MET A 220 1.12 13.56 4.32
N LYS A 221 2.27 13.48 4.99
CA LYS A 221 2.69 14.45 6.02
C LYS A 221 2.88 15.87 5.46
N ALA A 222 3.22 16.00 4.19
CA ALA A 222 3.27 17.28 3.49
C ALA A 222 1.91 17.72 2.91
N GLY A 223 0.86 16.89 3.01
CA GLY A 223 -0.44 17.12 2.39
C GLY A 223 -0.41 17.08 0.86
N ARG A 224 0.60 16.43 0.27
CA ARG A 224 0.68 16.26 -1.19
C ARG A 224 -0.24 15.11 -1.62
N SER A 225 -0.98 15.32 -2.72
CA SER A 225 -1.60 14.20 -3.43
C SER A 225 -0.48 13.32 -4.02
N LEU A 226 -0.76 12.02 -4.12
CA LEU A 226 0.09 11.08 -4.85
C LEU A 226 -0.16 11.10 -6.36
N LEU A 227 -1.32 11.61 -6.82
CA LEU A 227 -1.59 11.74 -8.24
C LEU A 227 -0.71 12.80 -8.89
N ARG A 228 -0.40 12.57 -10.18
CA ARG A 228 0.39 13.49 -10.97
C ARG A 228 -0.39 14.79 -11.19
N THR A 229 0.20 15.92 -10.79
CA THR A 229 -0.32 17.24 -11.17
C THR A 229 0.02 17.56 -12.64
N ALA A 230 -0.87 18.24 -13.35
CA ALA A 230 -0.75 18.51 -14.78
C ALA A 230 0.55 19.25 -15.19
N ASP A 231 1.22 19.93 -14.25
CA ASP A 231 2.43 20.73 -14.48
C ASP A 231 3.74 19.91 -14.55
N ARG A 232 3.75 18.64 -14.11
CA ARG A 232 4.93 17.76 -14.26
C ARG A 232 4.83 16.91 -15.53
N GLN A 233 4.79 17.57 -16.68
CA GLN A 233 5.11 16.94 -17.97
C GLN A 233 6.55 17.27 -18.37
N THR A 234 7.51 16.67 -17.67
CA THR A 234 8.81 16.42 -18.29
C THR A 234 8.88 14.94 -18.57
N ARG A 235 8.60 14.58 -19.84
CA ARG A 235 8.99 13.27 -20.35
C ARG A 235 10.51 13.21 -20.17
N ALA A 236 10.98 12.40 -19.22
CA ALA A 236 12.40 12.13 -19.09
C ALA A 236 12.92 11.76 -20.48
N PRO A 237 14.07 12.32 -20.92
CA PRO A 237 14.65 11.96 -22.20
C PRO A 237 14.79 10.44 -22.25
N ARG A 238 14.43 9.84 -23.38
CA ARG A 238 14.60 8.39 -23.58
C ARG A 238 16.04 8.03 -23.24
N SER A 239 16.22 7.21 -22.22
CA SER A 239 17.53 6.70 -21.86
C SER A 239 17.91 5.61 -22.86
N PRO A 240 19.20 5.38 -23.14
CA PRO A 240 19.64 4.22 -23.91
C PRO A 240 19.12 2.88 -23.36
N ALA A 241 18.89 2.76 -22.05
CA ALA A 241 18.27 1.58 -21.43
C ALA A 241 16.85 1.32 -21.96
N ASP A 242 16.12 2.36 -22.39
CA ASP A 242 14.79 2.21 -22.99
C ASP A 242 14.83 1.44 -24.33
N ALA A 243 15.96 1.49 -25.05
CA ALA A 243 16.14 0.71 -26.28
C ALA A 243 16.33 -0.79 -25.99
N VAL A 244 17.03 -1.13 -24.90
CA VAL A 244 17.19 -2.51 -24.41
C VAL A 244 15.84 -3.07 -23.97
N ARG A 245 15.08 -2.29 -23.17
CA ARG A 245 13.71 -2.64 -22.75
C ARG A 245 12.79 -2.91 -23.94
N GLU A 246 12.82 -2.05 -24.95
CA GLU A 246 11.97 -2.20 -26.14
C GLU A 246 12.26 -3.48 -26.93
N VAL A 247 13.54 -3.85 -27.08
CA VAL A 247 13.92 -5.10 -27.74
C VAL A 247 13.36 -6.31 -27.02
N LEU A 248 13.50 -6.36 -25.69
CA LEU A 248 13.00 -7.47 -24.88
C LEU A 248 11.47 -7.55 -24.93
N ARG A 249 10.76 -6.41 -24.83
CA ARG A 249 9.29 -6.38 -25.00
C ARG A 249 8.84 -6.86 -26.38
N LEU A 250 9.51 -6.43 -27.46
CA LEU A 250 9.19 -6.87 -28.83
C LEU A 250 9.47 -8.36 -29.05
N ALA A 251 10.40 -8.95 -28.29
CA ALA A 251 10.66 -10.37 -28.28
C ALA A 251 9.66 -11.19 -27.43
N GLY A 252 8.69 -10.52 -26.80
CA GLY A 252 7.68 -11.14 -25.94
C GLY A 252 8.19 -11.46 -24.53
N CYS A 253 9.36 -10.94 -24.14
CA CYS A 253 9.83 -11.04 -22.76
C CYS A 253 9.00 -10.12 -21.86
N ARG A 254 8.64 -10.62 -20.68
CA ARG A 254 7.93 -9.84 -19.67
C ARG A 254 8.94 -8.96 -18.94
N GLU A 255 8.70 -7.66 -18.93
CA GLU A 255 9.45 -6.76 -18.05
C GLU A 255 8.94 -6.96 -16.64
N HIS A 256 9.88 -7.07 -15.71
CA HIS A 256 9.54 -7.20 -14.30
C HIS A 256 8.71 -6.00 -13.87
N ASP A 257 7.67 -6.28 -13.10
CA ASP A 257 7.03 -5.28 -12.26
C ASP A 257 6.71 -5.89 -10.89
N ARG A 258 6.16 -5.07 -9.99
CA ARG A 258 5.88 -5.46 -8.61
C ARG A 258 5.11 -6.79 -8.46
N TRP A 259 4.32 -7.18 -9.47
CA TRP A 259 3.40 -8.33 -9.41
C TRP A 259 3.79 -9.48 -10.32
N ASP A 260 4.74 -9.26 -11.22
CA ASP A 260 5.09 -10.18 -12.28
C ASP A 260 6.61 -10.33 -12.37
N ASP A 261 7.07 -11.58 -12.33
CA ASP A 261 8.42 -11.97 -12.71
C ASP A 261 8.81 -11.40 -14.08
N GLY A 262 10.05 -10.98 -14.24
CA GLY A 262 10.51 -10.54 -15.55
C GLY A 262 11.92 -9.97 -15.58
N PHE A 263 12.25 -9.28 -16.66
CA PHE A 263 13.54 -8.61 -16.79
C PHE A 263 13.53 -7.23 -16.13
N VAL A 264 14.61 -6.88 -15.46
CA VAL A 264 14.96 -5.50 -15.10
C VAL A 264 16.11 -5.04 -15.99
N VAL A 265 16.14 -3.75 -16.32
CA VAL A 265 17.29 -3.12 -16.99
C VAL A 265 17.80 -2.01 -16.10
N ASP A 266 18.98 -2.16 -15.52
CA ASP A 266 19.63 -1.10 -14.75
C ASP A 266 20.57 -0.30 -15.68
N PRO A 267 20.41 1.04 -15.77
CA PRO A 267 21.47 1.87 -16.33
C PRO A 267 22.74 1.72 -15.49
N GLY A 268 23.68 0.90 -15.98
CA GLY A 268 25.05 0.91 -15.47
C GLY A 268 25.60 2.34 -15.39
N ARG A 269 26.63 2.57 -14.56
CA ARG A 269 27.22 3.91 -14.42
C ARG A 269 27.86 4.36 -15.75
N ASP A 270 28.16 5.65 -15.90
CA ASP A 270 28.79 6.18 -17.11
C ASP A 270 29.96 5.29 -17.59
N ASP A 271 29.93 4.86 -18.85
CA ASP A 271 30.85 3.90 -19.51
C ASP A 271 30.79 2.40 -19.08
N GLU A 272 29.88 2.01 -18.19
CA GLU A 272 29.61 0.61 -17.80
C GLU A 272 28.56 -0.04 -18.73
N PRO A 273 28.58 -1.39 -18.89
CA PRO A 273 27.51 -2.10 -19.59
C PRO A 273 26.17 -1.91 -18.85
N TYR A 274 25.05 -1.96 -19.58
CA TYR A 274 23.74 -2.08 -18.95
C TYR A 274 23.63 -3.45 -18.30
N GLU A 275 23.01 -3.52 -17.12
CA GLU A 275 22.73 -4.78 -16.46
C GLU A 275 21.30 -5.19 -16.79
N VAL A 276 21.15 -6.42 -17.27
CA VAL A 276 19.84 -7.04 -17.49
C VAL A 276 19.79 -8.32 -16.69
N TYR A 277 18.87 -8.41 -15.76
CA TYR A 277 18.73 -9.56 -14.87
C TYR A 277 17.26 -9.94 -14.74
N PHE A 278 17.03 -11.17 -14.30
CA PHE A 278 15.69 -11.65 -13.94
C PHE A 278 15.38 -11.22 -12.51
N CYS A 279 14.17 -10.71 -12.28
CA CYS A 279 13.70 -10.34 -10.95
C CYS A 279 12.33 -10.99 -10.70
N GLU A 280 12.21 -11.63 -9.54
CA GLU A 280 10.96 -12.16 -9.01
C GLU A 280 10.08 -11.02 -8.50
N ALA A 281 8.76 -11.18 -8.58
CA ALA A 281 7.79 -10.20 -8.05
C ALA A 281 8.01 -9.89 -6.55
N ASP A 282 7.83 -8.62 -6.16
CA ASP A 282 8.08 -8.14 -4.78
C ASP A 282 7.00 -8.57 -3.77
N GLU A 283 5.77 -8.83 -4.21
CA GLU A 283 4.69 -9.26 -3.33
C GLU A 283 4.52 -10.79 -3.32
N PRO A 284 4.27 -11.38 -2.13
CA PRO A 284 4.22 -12.83 -1.99
C PRO A 284 3.19 -13.45 -2.94
N ASP A 285 3.52 -14.64 -3.42
CA ASP A 285 2.62 -15.52 -4.16
C ASP A 285 1.19 -15.42 -3.63
N GLU A 286 0.24 -15.33 -4.56
CA GLU A 286 -1.20 -15.31 -4.30
C GLU A 286 -1.61 -16.21 -3.11
N PRO A 287 -2.56 -15.78 -2.25
CA PRO A 287 -2.90 -16.53 -1.05
C PRO A 287 -3.48 -17.86 -1.50
N GLY A 288 -2.73 -18.94 -1.27
CA GLY A 288 -3.06 -20.27 -1.80
C GLY A 288 -1.90 -21.04 -2.40
N THR A 289 -0.68 -20.50 -2.45
CA THR A 289 0.46 -21.24 -3.04
C THR A 289 1.58 -21.45 -2.01
N PRO A 290 1.79 -22.71 -1.59
CA PRO A 290 2.97 -23.41 -2.08
C PRO A 290 2.61 -24.71 -2.81
N GLY A 291 3.08 -24.86 -4.06
CA GLY A 291 3.35 -26.19 -4.65
C GLY A 291 2.27 -26.90 -5.48
N THR A 292 1.27 -26.22 -6.05
CA THR A 292 0.30 -26.90 -6.95
C THR A 292 0.32 -26.32 -8.37
N PRO A 293 0.89 -27.03 -9.36
CA PRO A 293 0.77 -26.64 -10.77
C PRO A 293 -0.68 -26.74 -11.25
N GLY A 294 -1.20 -25.67 -11.88
CA GLY A 294 -2.49 -25.71 -12.60
C GLY A 294 -3.65 -24.87 -12.03
N THR A 295 -3.40 -23.92 -11.13
CA THR A 295 -4.44 -22.96 -10.71
C THR A 295 -4.76 -22.00 -11.87
N PRO A 296 -6.02 -21.89 -12.34
CA PRO A 296 -6.35 -21.01 -13.44
C PRO A 296 -6.15 -19.56 -13.00
N GLY A 297 -5.20 -18.87 -13.64
CA GLY A 297 -4.94 -17.46 -13.40
C GLY A 297 -3.63 -17.18 -12.69
N ALA A 298 -2.97 -18.11 -12.01
CA ALA A 298 -1.63 -17.85 -11.46
C ALA A 298 -0.66 -17.52 -12.61
N PRO A 299 0.23 -16.52 -12.49
CA PRO A 299 1.31 -16.34 -13.45
C PRO A 299 2.08 -17.65 -13.57
N GLU A 300 2.44 -18.03 -14.79
CA GLU A 300 3.42 -19.09 -14.97
C GLU A 300 4.71 -18.62 -14.29
N THR A 301 5.11 -19.28 -13.19
CA THR A 301 6.39 -19.03 -12.53
C THR A 301 7.48 -19.14 -13.58
N LEU A 302 8.21 -18.06 -13.81
CA LEU A 302 9.23 -18.03 -14.83
C LEU A 302 10.50 -18.66 -14.25
N ASP A 303 11.10 -19.59 -14.99
CA ASP A 303 12.41 -20.13 -14.62
C ASP A 303 13.50 -19.09 -14.96
N PRO A 304 14.26 -18.57 -13.98
CA PRO A 304 15.23 -17.49 -14.22
C PRO A 304 16.25 -17.85 -15.30
N ALA A 305 16.75 -19.09 -15.30
CA ALA A 305 17.75 -19.56 -16.26
C ALA A 305 17.19 -19.62 -17.71
N THR A 306 15.94 -20.04 -17.86
CA THR A 306 15.22 -20.05 -19.14
C THR A 306 14.99 -18.63 -19.65
N GLU A 307 14.61 -17.71 -18.78
CA GLU A 307 14.36 -16.32 -19.14
C GLU A 307 15.66 -15.56 -19.48
N LEU A 308 16.74 -15.72 -18.71
CA LEU A 308 18.06 -15.14 -19.04
C LEU A 308 18.57 -15.64 -20.40
N THR A 309 18.30 -16.90 -20.75
CA THR A 309 18.59 -17.46 -22.08
C THR A 309 17.77 -16.78 -23.17
N ARG A 310 16.50 -16.46 -22.90
CA ARG A 310 15.63 -15.71 -23.84
C ARG A 310 16.10 -14.28 -24.00
N TYR A 311 16.45 -13.59 -22.91
CA TYR A 311 16.94 -12.20 -22.95
C TYR A 311 18.21 -12.11 -23.77
N THR A 312 19.16 -13.02 -23.53
CA THR A 312 20.42 -13.12 -24.30
C THR A 312 20.16 -13.27 -25.80
N LYS A 313 19.23 -14.15 -26.20
CA LYS A 313 18.89 -14.36 -27.61
C LYS A 313 18.24 -13.15 -28.25
N ALA A 314 17.30 -12.51 -27.57
CA ALA A 314 16.58 -11.34 -28.06
C ALA A 314 17.55 -10.15 -28.27
N LEU A 315 18.41 -9.88 -27.29
CA LEU A 315 19.38 -8.80 -27.34
C LEU A 315 20.47 -9.05 -28.40
N ALA A 316 20.99 -10.27 -28.50
CA ALA A 316 21.93 -10.63 -29.56
C ALA A 316 21.32 -10.50 -30.95
N ALA A 317 20.05 -10.90 -31.13
CA ALA A 317 19.33 -10.75 -32.41
C ALA A 317 19.12 -9.27 -32.79
N ALA A 318 19.02 -8.38 -31.81
CA ALA A 318 18.97 -6.93 -32.02
C ALA A 318 20.36 -6.28 -32.18
N GLY A 319 21.44 -7.06 -32.18
CA GLY A 319 22.80 -6.57 -32.41
C GLY A 319 23.52 -6.06 -31.17
N TYR A 320 23.05 -6.39 -29.95
CA TYR A 320 23.76 -6.07 -28.72
C TYR A 320 24.83 -7.10 -28.39
N GLY A 321 25.92 -6.64 -27.77
CA GLY A 321 26.95 -7.49 -27.19
C GLY A 321 26.53 -7.87 -25.79
N VAL A 322 26.28 -9.16 -25.56
CA VAL A 322 25.79 -9.70 -24.28
C VAL A 322 26.85 -10.61 -23.68
N ARG A 323 27.14 -10.44 -22.38
CA ARG A 323 27.99 -11.35 -21.60
C ARG A 323 27.35 -11.57 -20.24
N VAL A 324 27.49 -12.77 -19.68
CA VAL A 324 27.11 -13.02 -18.28
C VAL A 324 28.14 -12.33 -17.38
N ASP A 325 27.68 -11.69 -16.31
CA ASP A 325 28.56 -11.11 -15.30
C ASP A 325 29.39 -12.26 -14.66
N PRO A 326 30.73 -12.14 -14.62
CA PRO A 326 31.58 -13.19 -14.05
C PRO A 326 31.41 -13.39 -12.53
N VAL A 327 30.80 -12.44 -11.82
CA VAL A 327 30.56 -12.45 -10.38
C VAL A 327 29.12 -12.88 -10.06
N ASP A 328 28.16 -12.48 -10.89
CA ASP A 328 26.75 -12.81 -10.73
C ASP A 328 26.17 -13.46 -11.99
N VAL A 329 25.95 -14.78 -11.95
CA VAL A 329 25.50 -15.54 -13.12
C VAL A 329 24.08 -15.21 -13.56
N ASP A 330 23.32 -14.50 -12.70
CA ASP A 330 21.95 -14.09 -12.97
C ASP A 330 21.86 -12.69 -13.63
N VAL A 331 23.01 -12.06 -13.89
CA VAL A 331 23.13 -10.74 -14.50
C VAL A 331 23.78 -10.82 -15.88
N LEU A 332 23.19 -10.14 -16.86
CA LEU A 332 23.73 -9.95 -18.21
C LEU A 332 24.28 -8.53 -18.36
N TRP A 333 25.54 -8.41 -18.73
CA TRP A 333 26.14 -7.17 -19.21
C TRP A 333 25.85 -6.98 -20.69
N VAL A 334 25.15 -5.90 -21.00
CA VAL A 334 24.68 -5.55 -22.35
C VAL A 334 25.38 -4.28 -22.82
N ARG A 335 26.00 -4.33 -24.00
CA ARG A 335 26.59 -3.16 -24.66
C ARG A 335 26.02 -2.98 -26.05
N SER A 336 25.77 -1.74 -26.45
CA SER A 336 25.55 -1.43 -27.86
C SER A 336 26.83 -1.78 -28.61
N VAL A 337 26.75 -2.67 -29.58
CA VAL A 337 27.88 -2.90 -30.49
C VAL A 337 27.86 -1.69 -31.43
N ALA A 338 28.73 -0.72 -31.17
CA ALA A 338 28.91 0.40 -32.09
C ALA A 338 29.21 -0.17 -33.50
N GLY A 339 28.46 0.31 -34.49
CA GLY A 339 28.92 0.29 -35.88
C GLY A 339 30.04 1.28 -36.07
#